data_AF-A6QB64-F1
#
_entry.id   AF-A6QB64-F1
#
_cell.length_a   1.000
_cell.length_b   1.000
_cell.length_c   1.000
_cell.angle_alpha   90.00
_cell.angle_beta   90.00
_cell.angle_gamma   90.00
#
_symmetry.space_group_name_H-M   'P 1'
#
loop_
_entity.id
_entity.type
_entity.pdbx_description
1 polymer ?
#
loop_
_entity_poly.entity_id
_entity_poly.type
_entity_poly.pdbx_seq_one_letter_code
_entity_poly.pdbx_strand_id
1 'polypeptide(L)'
;MLDIHLPLMLFVLVLFLILLVVLNNMLFQPLLKFMDDRDRSIAKDLEAAKGLSGNSDELNAQAAENIDNAKAEAAAIRQKAIDEEKSLAASKVEAKQEELNKKYENFAQKLASDKEELKNSLLSQMPLFKESLKAKFSKL
;
A
#
# COMPACT_ATOMS: atom_id res chain seq x y z
N MET A 1 30.69 36.25 -86.86
CA MET A 1 31.92 36.60 -86.13
C MET A 1 31.86 35.93 -84.77
N LEU A 2 32.32 34.69 -84.70
CA LEU A 2 32.69 34.03 -83.44
C LEU A 2 34.22 33.97 -83.49
N ASP A 3 34.87 35.07 -83.12
CA ASP A 3 36.32 35.07 -82.90
C ASP A 3 36.56 34.33 -81.59
N ILE A 4 36.68 33.00 -81.70
CA ILE A 4 37.02 32.13 -80.58
C ILE A 4 38.50 32.34 -80.27
N HIS A 5 38.77 33.30 -79.40
CA HIS A 5 40.09 33.48 -78.82
C HIS A 5 40.33 32.42 -77.74
N LEU A 6 40.96 31.30 -78.13
CA LEU A 6 41.39 30.22 -77.24
C LEU A 6 42.06 30.72 -75.93
N PRO A 7 42.96 31.73 -75.96
CA PRO A 7 43.59 32.24 -74.74
C PRO A 7 42.60 32.90 -73.76
N LEU A 8 41.62 33.64 -74.27
CA LEU A 8 40.57 34.28 -73.47
C LEU A 8 39.67 33.22 -72.82
N MET A 9 39.31 32.17 -73.56
CA MET A 9 38.52 31.06 -73.02
C MET A 9 39.26 30.34 -71.89
N LEU A 10 40.56 30.08 -72.06
CA LEU A 10 41.40 29.42 -71.05
C LEU A 10 41.55 30.31 -69.81
N PHE A 11 41.70 31.63 -69.98
CA PHE A 11 41.74 32.57 -68.87
C PHE A 11 40.43 32.63 -68.08
N VAL A 12 39.28 32.67 -68.76
CA VAL A 12 37.96 32.64 -68.12
C VAL A 12 37.73 31.30 -67.39
N LEU A 13 38.18 30.18 -67.96
CA LEU A 13 38.13 28.87 -67.31
C LEU A 13 38.93 28.85 -66.01
N VAL A 14 40.16 29.37 -66.02
CA VAL A 14 41.01 29.45 -64.83
C VAL A 14 40.36 30.35 -63.76
N LEU A 15 39.84 31.52 -64.14
CA LEU A 15 39.10 32.40 -63.24
C LEU A 15 37.87 31.71 -62.64
N PHE A 16 37.11 30.98 -63.45
CA PHE A 16 35.94 30.23 -62.99
C PHE A 16 36.34 29.14 -61.99
N LEU A 17 37.42 28.39 -62.25
CA LEU A 17 37.92 27.39 -61.31
C LEU A 17 38.39 28.00 -59.98
N ILE A 18 39.08 29.14 -60.03
CA ILE A 18 39.48 29.87 -58.82
C ILE A 18 38.24 30.32 -58.04
N LEU A 19 37.23 30.87 -58.72
CA LEU A 19 35.98 31.28 -58.10
C LEU A 19 35.26 30.09 -57.45
N LEU A 20 35.22 28.94 -58.12
CA LEU A 20 34.61 27.71 -57.60
C LEU A 20 35.30 27.27 -56.30
N VAL A 21 36.63 27.30 -56.25
CA VAL A 21 37.40 26.97 -55.04
C VAL A 21 37.09 27.94 -53.89
N VAL A 22 37.04 29.25 -54.17
CA VAL A 22 36.68 30.27 -53.18
C VAL A 22 35.25 30.04 -52.66
N LEU A 23 34.30 29.78 -53.56
CA LEU A 23 32.89 29.59 -53.21
C LEU A 23 32.67 28.27 -52.46
N ASN A 24 33.43 27.22 -52.77
CA ASN A 24 33.42 25.95 -52.04
C ASN A 24 33.72 26.16 -50.56
N ASN A 25 34.80 26.89 -50.26
CA ASN A 25 35.19 27.12 -48.87
C ASN A 25 34.28 28.15 -48.17
N MET A 26 33.86 29.20 -48.89
CA MET A 26 33.11 30.32 -48.30
C MET A 26 31.60 30.05 -48.15
N LEU A 27 30.99 29.26 -49.04
CA LEU A 27 29.53 29.11 -49.11
C LEU A 27 29.08 27.65 -49.02
N PHE A 28 29.60 26.78 -49.88
CA PHE A 28 29.06 25.41 -49.97
C PHE A 28 29.35 24.58 -48.72
N GLN A 29 30.59 24.62 -48.21
CA GLN A 29 30.96 23.94 -46.97
C GLN A 29 30.15 24.41 -45.75
N PRO A 30 30.05 25.72 -45.43
CA PRO A 30 29.27 26.16 -44.27
C PRO A 30 27.76 25.91 -44.44
N LEU A 31 27.22 25.99 -45.66
CA LEU A 31 25.81 25.70 -45.90
C LEU A 31 25.48 24.22 -45.69
N LEU A 32 26.30 23.31 -46.23
CA LEU A 32 26.12 21.87 -46.02
C LEU A 32 26.26 21.51 -44.55
N LYS A 33 27.26 22.07 -43.87
CA LYS A 33 27.43 21.88 -42.42
C LYS A 33 26.19 22.33 -41.63
N PHE A 34 25.58 23.46 -42.00
CA PHE A 34 24.36 23.92 -41.36
C PHE A 34 23.17 22.98 -41.60
N MET A 35 23.07 22.39 -42.79
CA MET A 35 22.05 21.37 -43.07
C MET A 35 22.29 20.11 -42.23
N ASP A 36 23.52 19.61 -42.17
CA ASP A 36 23.88 18.44 -41.36
C ASP A 36 23.64 18.67 -39.86
N ASP A 37 23.99 19.86 -39.36
CA ASP A 37 23.77 20.24 -37.95
C ASP A 37 22.27 20.29 -37.64
N ARG A 38 21.45 20.78 -38.56
CA ARG A 38 19.98 20.79 -38.43
C ARG A 38 19.41 19.38 -38.44
N ASP A 39 19.80 18.54 -39.39
CA ASP A 39 19.30 17.17 -39.49
C ASP A 39 19.68 16.37 -38.23
N ARG A 40 20.91 16.57 -37.72
CA ARG A 40 21.37 15.96 -36.47
C ARG A 40 20.58 16.46 -35.25
N SER A 41 20.29 17.77 -35.18
CA SER A 41 19.48 18.33 -34.10
C SER A 41 18.07 17.75 -34.11
N ILE A 42 17.41 17.70 -35.28
CA ILE A 42 16.07 17.15 -35.43
C ILE A 42 16.03 15.67 -35.05
N ALA A 43 17.01 14.88 -35.49
CA ALA A 43 17.11 13.48 -35.14
C ALA A 43 17.25 13.29 -33.63
N LYS A 44 18.10 14.09 -32.97
CA LYS A 44 18.31 14.07 -31.52
C LYS A 44 17.04 14.48 -30.75
N ASP A 45 16.36 15.53 -31.20
CA ASP A 45 15.13 16.00 -30.55
C ASP A 45 14.00 14.96 -30.68
N LEU A 46 13.91 14.29 -31.82
CA LEU A 46 12.95 13.20 -32.05
C LEU A 46 13.25 11.96 -31.21
N GLU A 47 14.53 11.60 -31.04
CA GLU A 47 14.96 10.51 -30.16
C GLU A 47 14.67 10.85 -28.69
N ALA A 48 14.99 12.07 -28.25
CA ALA A 48 14.70 12.54 -26.90
C ALA A 48 13.18 12.54 -26.61
N ALA A 49 12.35 13.01 -27.54
CA ALA A 49 10.90 12.98 -27.41
C ALA A 49 10.36 11.55 -27.28
N LYS A 50 10.88 10.60 -28.08
CA LYS A 50 10.52 9.18 -27.97
C LYS A 50 10.94 8.59 -26.62
N GLY A 51 12.18 8.86 -26.18
CA GLY A 51 12.67 8.40 -24.88
C GLY A 51 11.87 8.95 -23.70
N LEU A 52 11.49 10.22 -23.75
CA LEU A 52 10.62 10.85 -22.75
C LEU A 52 9.22 10.22 -22.71
N SER A 53 8.63 9.92 -23.87
CA SER A 53 7.33 9.22 -23.93
C SER A 53 7.40 7.80 -23.36
N GLY A 54 8.44 7.03 -23.71
CA GLY A 54 8.63 5.68 -23.20
C GLY A 54 8.88 5.66 -21.68
N ASN A 55 9.71 6.57 -21.17
CA ASN A 55 9.94 6.70 -19.74
C ASN A 55 8.67 7.13 -18.99
N SER A 56 7.81 7.96 -19.58
CA SER A 56 6.55 8.36 -18.94
C SER A 56 5.58 7.18 -18.79
N ASP A 57 5.48 6.33 -19.81
CA ASP A 57 4.61 5.15 -19.76
C ASP A 57 5.15 4.11 -18.74
N GLU A 58 6.46 3.92 -18.70
CA GLU A 58 7.12 3.05 -17.72
C GLU A 58 6.93 3.55 -16.28
N LEU A 59 7.11 4.86 -16.04
CA LEU A 59 6.86 5.47 -14.73
C LEU A 59 5.39 5.36 -14.30
N ASN A 60 4.45 5.52 -15.24
CA ASN A 60 3.02 5.32 -14.96
C ASN A 60 2.71 3.85 -14.61
N ALA A 61 3.30 2.89 -15.32
CA ALA A 61 3.14 1.47 -15.02
C ALA A 61 3.69 1.13 -13.62
N GLN A 62 4.89 1.60 -13.29
CA GLN A 62 5.48 1.40 -11.95
C GLN A 62 4.66 2.08 -10.85
N ALA A 63 4.08 3.25 -11.12
CA ALA A 63 3.18 3.92 -10.16
C ALA A 63 1.89 3.11 -9.93
N ALA A 64 1.27 2.58 -11.00
CA ALA A 64 0.10 1.74 -10.89
C ALA A 64 0.39 0.45 -10.09
N GLU A 65 1.50 -0.22 -10.39
CA GLU A 65 1.94 -1.41 -9.66
C GLU A 65 2.17 -1.13 -8.17
N ASN A 66 2.85 -0.03 -7.82
CA ASN A 66 3.06 0.36 -6.43
C ASN A 66 1.74 0.64 -5.70
N ILE A 67 0.77 1.29 -6.36
CA ILE A 67 -0.55 1.57 -5.76
C ILE A 67 -1.30 0.27 -5.51
N ASP A 68 -1.25 -0.69 -6.44
CA ASP A 68 -1.97 -1.95 -6.29
C ASP A 68 -1.31 -2.85 -5.23
N ASN A 69 0.02 -2.89 -5.16
CA ASN A 69 0.75 -3.55 -4.07
C ASN A 69 0.40 -2.93 -2.71
N ALA A 70 0.41 -1.60 -2.60
CA ALA A 70 0.05 -0.92 -1.36
C ALA A 70 -1.41 -1.20 -0.93
N LYS A 71 -2.35 -1.29 -1.88
CA LYS A 71 -3.74 -1.70 -1.59
C LYS A 71 -3.83 -3.14 -1.10
N ALA A 72 -3.09 -4.06 -1.73
CA ALA A 72 -3.06 -5.46 -1.35
C ALA A 72 -2.48 -5.64 0.08
N GLU A 73 -1.38 -4.95 0.39
CA GLU A 73 -0.78 -4.94 1.72
C GLU A 73 -1.74 -4.34 2.76
N ALA A 74 -2.38 -3.22 2.47
CA ALA A 74 -3.36 -2.61 3.36
C ALA A 74 -4.55 -3.54 3.64
N ALA A 75 -5.05 -4.23 2.61
CA ALA A 75 -6.10 -5.22 2.75
C ALA A 75 -5.65 -6.41 3.62
N ALA A 76 -4.43 -6.91 3.41
CA ALA A 76 -3.86 -8.00 4.21
C ALA A 76 -3.67 -7.60 5.68
N ILE A 77 -3.17 -6.39 5.96
CA ILE A 77 -3.02 -5.85 7.32
C ILE A 77 -4.40 -5.76 7.99
N ARG A 78 -5.40 -5.22 7.29
CA ARG A 78 -6.76 -5.09 7.81
C ARG A 78 -7.36 -6.45 8.14
N GLN A 79 -7.21 -7.42 7.23
CA GLN A 79 -7.72 -8.77 7.44
C GLN A 79 -7.05 -9.45 8.63
N LYS A 80 -5.71 -9.35 8.71
CA LYS A 80 -4.94 -9.88 9.84
C LYS A 80 -5.37 -9.26 11.17
N ALA A 81 -5.55 -7.94 11.23
CA ALA A 81 -6.02 -7.26 12.44
C ALA A 81 -7.44 -7.71 12.86
N ILE A 82 -8.33 -7.91 11.89
CA ILE A 82 -9.69 -8.42 12.15
C ILE A 82 -9.64 -9.85 12.70
N ASP A 83 -8.81 -10.71 12.12
CA ASP A 83 -8.72 -12.11 12.53
C ASP A 83 -8.05 -12.26 13.90
N GLU A 84 -7.02 -11.46 14.18
CA GLU A 84 -6.39 -11.38 15.51
C GLU A 84 -7.38 -10.91 16.58
N GLU A 85 -8.13 -9.82 16.33
CA GLU A 85 -9.15 -9.35 17.27
C GLU A 85 -10.29 -10.36 17.46
N LYS A 86 -10.75 -11.03 16.40
CA LYS A 86 -11.75 -12.10 16.52
C LYS A 86 -11.25 -13.23 17.40
N SER A 87 -10.01 -13.68 17.21
CA SER A 87 -9.41 -14.74 18.02
C SER A 87 -9.28 -14.31 19.48
N LEU A 88 -8.88 -13.06 19.72
CA LEU A 88 -8.67 -12.51 21.06
C LEU A 88 -10.01 -12.28 21.78
N ALA A 89 -11.04 -11.86 21.06
CA ALA A 89 -12.41 -11.77 21.56
C ALA A 89 -12.98 -13.15 21.91
N ALA A 90 -12.81 -14.15 21.04
CA ALA A 90 -13.23 -15.53 21.32
C ALA A 90 -12.56 -16.08 22.58
N SER A 91 -11.24 -15.90 22.70
CA SER A 91 -10.48 -16.32 23.89
C SER A 91 -10.94 -15.60 25.16
N LYS A 92 -11.22 -14.29 25.10
CA LYS A 92 -11.78 -13.53 26.24
C LYS A 92 -13.15 -14.04 26.65
N VAL A 93 -14.01 -14.38 25.68
CA VAL A 93 -15.34 -14.93 25.95
C VAL A 93 -15.24 -16.31 26.60
N GLU A 94 -14.39 -17.20 26.09
CA GLU A 94 -14.13 -18.50 26.71
C GLU A 94 -13.60 -18.37 28.13
N ALA A 95 -12.59 -17.52 28.35
CA ALA A 95 -12.04 -17.28 29.68
C ALA A 95 -13.10 -16.75 30.66
N LYS A 96 -13.97 -15.85 30.20
CA LYS A 96 -15.08 -15.34 31.02
C LYS A 96 -16.14 -16.41 31.30
N GLN A 97 -16.44 -17.25 30.32
CA GLN A 97 -17.37 -18.37 30.51
C GLN A 97 -16.81 -19.37 31.53
N GLU A 98 -15.51 -19.69 31.46
CA GLU A 98 -14.87 -20.58 32.42
C GLU A 98 -14.82 -19.97 33.83
N GLU A 99 -14.53 -18.67 33.94
CA GLU A 99 -14.58 -17.93 35.21
C GLU A 99 -15.99 -17.97 35.83
N LEU A 100 -17.03 -17.76 35.01
CA LEU A 100 -18.43 -17.83 35.45
C LEU A 100 -18.82 -19.24 35.88
N ASN A 101 -18.41 -20.27 35.14
CA ASN A 101 -18.69 -21.66 35.49
C ASN A 101 -18.04 -22.01 36.85
N LYS A 102 -16.77 -21.63 37.07
CA LYS A 102 -16.09 -21.82 38.37
C LYS A 102 -16.79 -21.07 39.50
N LYS A 103 -17.22 -19.82 39.27
CA LYS A 103 -18.00 -19.06 40.26
C LYS A 103 -19.33 -19.72 40.57
N TYR A 104 -20.01 -20.26 39.56
CA TYR A 104 -21.27 -20.96 39.72
C TYR A 104 -21.10 -22.26 40.52
N GLU A 105 -20.07 -23.07 40.22
CA GLU A 105 -19.75 -24.28 40.98
C GLU A 105 -19.44 -23.95 42.45
N ASN A 106 -18.62 -22.93 42.71
CA ASN A 106 -18.32 -22.47 44.06
C ASN A 106 -19.58 -21.98 44.78
N PHE A 107 -20.45 -21.23 44.09
CA PHE A 107 -21.73 -20.78 44.65
C PHE A 107 -22.64 -21.96 44.99
N ALA A 108 -22.73 -22.96 44.11
CA ALA A 108 -23.54 -24.16 44.33
C ALA A 108 -23.04 -24.97 45.53
N GLN A 109 -21.71 -25.13 45.68
CA GLN A 109 -21.11 -25.76 46.86
C GLN A 109 -21.40 -24.97 48.15
N LYS A 110 -21.23 -23.64 48.10
CA LYS A 110 -21.53 -22.75 49.24
C LYS A 110 -23.00 -22.88 49.66
N LEU A 111 -23.92 -22.84 48.69
CA LEU A 111 -25.35 -22.98 48.93
C LEU A 111 -25.72 -24.35 49.54
N ALA A 112 -25.07 -25.43 49.10
CA ALA A 112 -25.27 -26.75 49.68
C ALA A 112 -24.80 -26.78 51.15
N SER A 113 -23.63 -26.22 51.44
CA SER A 113 -23.10 -26.08 52.80
C SER A 113 -24.01 -25.24 53.69
N ASP A 114 -24.43 -24.06 53.22
CA ASP A 114 -25.30 -23.15 53.97
C ASP A 114 -26.67 -23.81 54.27
N LYS A 115 -27.20 -24.61 53.34
CA LYS A 115 -28.43 -25.38 53.55
C LYS A 115 -28.28 -26.45 54.62
N GLU A 116 -27.14 -27.14 54.65
CA GLU A 116 -26.84 -28.16 55.65
C GLU A 116 -26.63 -27.53 57.04
N GLU A 117 -25.92 -26.41 57.09
CA GLU A 117 -25.69 -25.63 58.30
C GLU A 117 -27.00 -25.05 58.87
N LEU A 118 -27.87 -24.51 58.00
CA LEU A 118 -29.21 -24.05 58.35
C LEU A 118 -30.07 -25.20 58.91
N LYS A 119 -30.04 -26.37 58.26
CA LYS A 119 -30.79 -27.56 58.72
C LYS A 119 -30.31 -27.99 60.12
N ASN A 120 -29.00 -28.04 60.34
CA ASN A 120 -28.41 -28.41 61.63
C ASN A 120 -28.75 -27.37 62.72
N SER A 121 -28.72 -26.08 62.39
CA SER A 121 -29.14 -25.01 63.30
C SER A 121 -30.64 -25.13 63.65
N LEU A 122 -31.50 -25.38 62.67
CA LEU A 122 -32.94 -25.57 62.90
C LEU A 122 -33.23 -26.77 63.80
N LEU A 123 -32.54 -27.90 63.58
CA LEU A 123 -32.65 -29.10 64.41
C LEU A 123 -32.17 -28.84 65.85
N SER A 124 -31.09 -28.06 66.02
CA SER A 124 -30.56 -27.70 67.33
C SER A 124 -31.48 -26.74 68.10
N GLN A 125 -32.21 -25.88 67.38
CA GLN A 125 -33.19 -24.95 67.97
C GLN A 125 -34.59 -25.57 68.14
N MET A 126 -34.86 -26.73 67.53
CA MET A 126 -36.13 -27.46 67.64
C MET A 126 -36.58 -27.74 69.08
N PRO A 127 -35.71 -28.09 70.06
CA PRO A 127 -36.10 -28.29 71.45
C PRO A 127 -36.59 -26.99 72.11
N LEU A 128 -35.90 -25.88 71.88
CA LEU A 128 -36.29 -24.54 72.37
C LEU A 128 -37.62 -24.10 71.74
N PHE A 129 -37.81 -24.39 70.45
CA PHE A 129 -39.07 -24.13 69.77
C PHE A 129 -40.21 -24.96 70.37
N LYS A 130 -39.97 -26.24 70.67
CA LYS A 130 -40.93 -27.16 71.30
C LYS A 130 -41.28 -26.73 72.73
N GLU A 131 -40.32 -26.27 73.52
CA GLU A 131 -40.57 -25.67 74.84
C GLU A 131 -41.39 -24.39 74.74
N SER A 132 -41.06 -23.49 73.81
CA SER A 132 -41.80 -22.23 73.64
C SER A 132 -43.26 -22.46 73.20
N LEU A 133 -43.50 -23.46 72.34
CA LEU A 133 -44.85 -23.90 71.97
C LEU A 133 -45.57 -24.50 73.17
N LYS A 134 -44.94 -25.41 73.93
CA LYS A 134 -45.54 -26.01 75.12
C LYS A 134 -45.88 -24.96 76.18
N ALA A 135 -45.03 -23.94 76.36
CA ALA A 135 -45.28 -22.83 77.27
C ALA A 135 -46.44 -21.93 76.82
N LYS A 136 -46.64 -21.73 75.51
CA LYS A 136 -47.83 -21.02 74.97
C LYS A 136 -49.12 -21.83 75.12
N PHE A 137 -49.09 -23.13 74.86
CA PHE A 137 -50.26 -24.00 75.01
C PHE A 137 -50.61 -24.31 76.48
N SER A 138 -49.64 -24.28 77.40
CA SER A 138 -49.86 -24.42 78.84
C SER A 138 -50.43 -23.15 79.50
N LYS A 139 -50.40 -22.01 78.80
CA LYS A 139 -50.98 -20.73 79.26
C LYS A 139 -52.39 -20.51 78.69
N LEU A 140 -52.91 -21.45 77.91
CA LEU A 140 -54.32 -21.54 77.51
C LEU A 140 -55.03 -22.53 78.45
#